data_AF-A0A2U0HDH3-F1
#
_entry.id   AF-A0A2U0HDH3-F1
#
_cell.length_a   1.000
_cell.length_b   1.000
_cell.length_c   1.000
_cell.angle_alpha   90.00
_cell.angle_beta   90.00
_cell.angle_gamma   90.00
#
_symmetry.space_group_name_H-M   'P 1'
#
loop_
_entity.id
_entity.type
_entity.pdbx_description
1 polymer ?
#
loop_
_entity_poly.entity_id
_entity_poly.type
_entity_poly.pdbx_seq_one_letter_code
_entity_poly.pdbx_strand_id
1 'polypeptide(L)'
;MVAAAAFASTAPSAPAQAEAGASTPTFSLVSYSTYSAPLTATVAAAVPEETVAADEAVEAAASVTSAAASVQADIAASGLDIGEPDTSVDTAALEEAAARLDAADALPAPLVPSITEEVTALIASVDSRVNQLRGSLDGAAAKKAEEEAAAEQARLEAEAAAAEAAEAAASAPVSTSSSSSSSSASTGSSSASAPAAPIPSGGTGGDNSPEGAKATAYVMVQARGWGDDQYSCLVSLWNKESGWNYQAMNRSSGAYGIPQALPGSKMSSAGADWQTNAATQISWGLGYISGRYGTPCGAWGQSQSVGWY
;
A
#
# COMPACT_ATOMS: atom_id res chain seq x y z
N MET A 1 -30.60 3.01 64.97
CA MET A 1 -31.63 2.01 65.33
C MET A 1 -32.33 1.59 64.06
N VAL A 2 -32.36 0.27 63.77
CA VAL A 2 -33.52 -0.52 63.27
C VAL A 2 -34.24 0.02 62.01
N ALA A 3 -34.60 -0.73 60.97
CA ALA A 3 -34.37 -2.06 60.43
C ALA A 3 -35.21 -2.12 59.12
N ALA A 4 -34.94 -3.13 58.30
CA ALA A 4 -35.90 -3.86 57.47
C ALA A 4 -36.71 -3.11 56.37
N ALA A 5 -36.39 -3.45 55.11
CA ALA A 5 -37.36 -3.55 54.02
C ALA A 5 -36.97 -4.82 53.22
N ALA A 6 -37.62 -5.95 53.48
CA ALA A 6 -38.81 -6.44 52.79
C ALA A 6 -38.50 -6.99 51.37
N PHE A 7 -38.37 -8.32 51.31
CA PHE A 7 -38.32 -9.12 50.09
C PHE A 7 -39.68 -9.08 49.37
N ALA A 8 -39.68 -8.78 48.08
CA ALA A 8 -40.76 -9.12 47.16
C ALA A 8 -40.17 -9.87 45.97
N SER A 9 -40.55 -11.13 45.88
CA SER A 9 -40.27 -12.09 44.82
C SER A 9 -41.18 -11.84 43.62
N THR A 10 -40.61 -11.62 42.45
CA THR A 10 -41.28 -11.80 41.17
C THR A 10 -40.35 -12.58 40.22
N ALA A 11 -40.75 -13.81 39.90
CA ALA A 11 -40.13 -14.59 38.84
C ALA A 11 -40.58 -14.06 37.47
N PRO A 12 -39.71 -14.19 36.45
CA PRO A 12 -40.20 -14.48 35.12
C PRO A 12 -39.53 -15.72 34.54
N SER A 13 -40.40 -16.69 34.23
CA SER A 13 -40.49 -17.51 33.02
C SER A 13 -39.25 -17.66 32.13
N ALA A 14 -38.87 -18.92 31.94
CA ALA A 14 -37.94 -19.38 30.91
C ALA A 14 -38.36 -18.94 29.49
N PRO A 15 -37.41 -18.60 28.61
CA PRO A 15 -37.70 -18.54 27.18
C PRO A 15 -37.54 -19.92 26.53
N ALA A 16 -38.56 -20.26 25.75
CA ALA A 16 -38.60 -21.33 24.78
C ALA A 16 -37.64 -21.05 23.60
N GLN A 17 -37.21 -22.13 22.94
CA GLN A 17 -36.48 -22.10 21.69
C GLN A 17 -37.35 -21.59 20.54
N ALA A 18 -36.78 -20.74 19.69
CA ALA A 18 -37.15 -20.62 18.27
C ALA A 18 -36.02 -19.92 17.48
N GLU A 19 -35.81 -20.43 16.28
CA GLU A 19 -34.78 -20.15 15.29
C GLU A 19 -34.83 -18.72 14.70
N ALA A 20 -33.65 -18.17 14.34
CA ALA A 20 -33.45 -17.42 13.09
C ALA A 20 -32.00 -16.95 12.92
N GLY A 21 -31.35 -17.45 11.85
CA GLY A 21 -30.56 -16.63 10.93
C GLY A 21 -29.21 -16.07 11.38
N ALA A 22 -28.17 -16.88 11.29
CA ALA A 22 -26.80 -16.37 11.10
C ALA A 22 -26.20 -17.02 9.85
N SER A 23 -26.13 -16.24 8.76
CA SER A 23 -25.34 -16.57 7.57
C SER A 23 -23.87 -16.65 7.96
N THR A 24 -23.32 -17.85 8.00
CA THR A 24 -21.88 -18.08 8.06
C THR A 24 -21.28 -18.00 6.65
N PRO A 25 -20.12 -17.35 6.46
CA PRO A 25 -19.41 -17.41 5.18
C PRO A 25 -18.93 -18.84 4.93
N THR A 26 -19.34 -19.39 3.79
CA THR A 26 -18.85 -20.67 3.25
C THR A 26 -17.39 -20.50 2.86
N PHE A 27 -16.46 -20.95 3.70
CA PHE A 27 -15.11 -21.28 3.24
C PHE A 27 -15.17 -22.65 2.56
N SER A 28 -14.89 -22.64 1.26
CA SER A 28 -14.77 -23.86 0.45
C SER A 28 -13.55 -24.64 0.94
N LEU A 29 -13.78 -25.80 1.56
CA LEU A 29 -12.72 -26.75 1.84
C LEU A 29 -12.19 -27.26 0.50
N VAL A 30 -10.97 -26.85 0.14
CA VAL A 30 -10.21 -27.51 -0.91
C VAL A 30 -10.03 -28.96 -0.49
N SER A 31 -10.71 -29.85 -1.20
CA SER A 31 -10.52 -31.29 -1.10
C SER A 31 -9.07 -31.62 -1.40
N TYR A 32 -8.32 -32.05 -0.39
CA TYR A 32 -7.10 -32.81 -0.64
C TYR A 32 -7.53 -34.15 -1.25
N SER A 33 -7.22 -34.35 -2.53
CA SER A 33 -7.27 -35.66 -3.16
C SER A 33 -6.33 -36.59 -2.40
N THR A 34 -6.89 -37.45 -1.56
CA THR A 34 -6.18 -38.64 -1.07
C THR A 34 -5.88 -39.52 -2.28
N TYR A 35 -4.62 -39.51 -2.70
CA TYR A 35 -4.12 -40.43 -3.71
C TYR A 35 -4.02 -41.83 -3.09
N SER A 36 -5.05 -42.66 -3.28
CA SER A 36 -4.97 -44.09 -3.00
C SER A 36 -4.14 -44.76 -4.09
N ALA A 37 -2.89 -45.10 -3.77
CA ALA A 37 -2.06 -45.98 -4.59
C ALA A 37 -2.53 -47.45 -4.45
N PRO A 38 -2.39 -48.28 -5.50
CA PRO A 38 -2.81 -49.68 -5.45
C PRO A 38 -1.84 -50.52 -4.59
N LEU A 39 -2.42 -51.41 -3.79
CA LEU A 39 -1.71 -52.42 -3.00
C LEU A 39 -0.97 -53.40 -3.93
N THR A 40 0.35 -53.24 -4.07
CA THR A 40 1.26 -54.32 -4.44
C THR A 40 1.97 -54.80 -3.18
N ALA A 41 1.65 -56.03 -2.78
CA ALA A 41 2.32 -56.71 -1.69
C ALA A 41 3.82 -56.85 -2.02
N THR A 42 4.62 -55.99 -1.40
CA THR A 42 6.06 -56.16 -1.25
C THR A 42 6.30 -56.45 0.23
N VAL A 43 7.24 -57.36 0.51
CA VAL A 43 7.64 -57.73 1.87
C VAL A 43 7.90 -56.44 2.67
N ALA A 44 7.07 -56.21 3.68
CA ALA A 44 7.26 -55.15 4.64
C ALA A 44 8.51 -55.48 5.45
N ALA A 45 9.65 -54.95 5.04
CA ALA A 45 10.68 -54.60 6.00
C ALA A 45 10.04 -53.53 6.89
N ALA A 46 9.90 -53.82 8.19
CA ALA A 46 9.51 -52.83 9.17
C ALA A 46 10.59 -51.74 9.16
N VAL A 47 10.33 -50.66 8.44
CA VAL A 47 11.12 -49.44 8.53
C VAL A 47 10.94 -48.95 9.98
N PRO A 48 12.01 -48.82 10.77
CA PRO A 48 11.88 -48.39 12.17
C PRO A 48 11.23 -47.00 12.22
N GLU A 49 10.32 -46.74 13.17
CA GLU A 49 9.66 -45.43 13.29
C GLU A 49 10.65 -44.25 13.40
N GLU A 50 11.88 -44.51 13.86
CA GLU A 50 12.94 -43.50 13.95
C GLU A 50 13.44 -42.99 12.59
N THR A 51 13.45 -43.80 11.53
CA THR A 51 13.87 -43.32 10.20
C THR A 51 12.78 -42.47 9.56
N VAL A 52 11.50 -42.78 9.80
CA VAL A 52 10.36 -41.96 9.34
C VAL A 52 10.43 -40.55 9.95
N ALA A 53 10.75 -40.45 11.24
CA ALA A 53 10.90 -39.16 11.92
C ALA A 53 12.09 -38.33 11.40
N ALA A 54 13.15 -38.98 10.92
CA ALA A 54 14.30 -38.30 10.32
C ALA A 54 13.97 -37.73 8.93
N ASP A 55 13.33 -38.52 8.07
CA ASP A 55 12.86 -38.07 6.75
C ASP A 55 11.86 -36.89 6.88
N GLU A 56 10.90 -37.00 7.82
CA GLU A 56 9.95 -35.92 8.11
C GLU A 56 10.64 -34.63 8.58
N ALA A 57 11.69 -34.74 9.40
CA ALA A 57 12.44 -33.59 9.86
C ALA A 57 13.23 -32.90 8.73
N VAL A 58 13.78 -33.66 7.78
CA VAL A 58 14.47 -33.10 6.60
C VAL A 58 13.49 -32.38 5.68
N GLU A 59 12.32 -32.97 5.41
CA GLU A 59 11.24 -32.33 4.63
C GLU A 59 10.74 -31.05 5.32
N ALA A 60 10.56 -31.08 6.63
CA ALA A 60 10.15 -29.92 7.42
C ALA A 60 11.21 -28.80 7.40
N ALA A 61 12.50 -29.14 7.44
CA ALA A 61 13.59 -28.18 7.30
C ALA A 61 13.54 -27.48 5.94
N ALA A 62 13.36 -28.22 4.85
CA ALA A 62 13.24 -27.65 3.50
C ALA A 62 12.02 -26.72 3.35
N SER A 63 10.89 -27.10 3.96
CA SER A 63 9.67 -26.29 4.01
C SER A 63 9.89 -24.95 4.73
N VAL A 64 10.51 -24.97 5.91
CA VAL A 64 10.77 -23.76 6.70
C VAL A 64 11.82 -22.85 6.04
N THR A 65 12.86 -23.40 5.40
CA THR A 65 13.80 -22.61 4.59
C THR A 65 13.11 -21.93 3.41
N SER A 66 12.17 -22.63 2.75
CA SER A 66 11.36 -22.03 1.68
C SER A 66 10.45 -20.92 2.20
N ALA A 67 9.86 -21.11 3.39
CA ALA A 67 9.05 -20.08 4.06
C ALA A 67 9.89 -18.84 4.43
N ALA A 68 11.12 -19.03 4.89
CA ALA A 68 12.07 -17.95 5.16
C ALA A 68 12.38 -17.13 3.90
N ALA A 69 12.68 -17.78 2.78
CA ALA A 69 12.88 -17.10 1.51
C ALA A 69 11.62 -16.34 1.05
N SER A 70 10.43 -16.92 1.25
CA SER A 70 9.16 -16.28 0.88
C SER A 70 8.92 -14.98 1.65
N VAL A 71 9.09 -14.98 2.98
CA VAL A 71 8.83 -13.77 3.79
C VAL A 71 9.84 -12.67 3.48
N GLN A 72 11.10 -13.02 3.20
CA GLN A 72 12.11 -12.04 2.78
C GLN A 72 11.77 -11.41 1.42
N ALA A 73 11.27 -12.20 0.48
CA ALA A 73 10.81 -11.71 -0.82
C ALA A 73 9.58 -10.80 -0.67
N ASP A 74 8.62 -11.18 0.18
CA ASP A 74 7.41 -10.40 0.46
C ASP A 74 7.76 -9.05 1.10
N ILE A 75 8.68 -9.03 2.08
CA ILE A 75 9.17 -7.80 2.70
C ILE A 75 9.82 -6.90 1.63
N ALA A 76 10.71 -7.45 0.80
CA ALA A 76 11.40 -6.68 -0.25
C ALA A 76 10.42 -6.13 -1.30
N ALA A 77 9.41 -6.93 -1.69
CA ALA A 77 8.39 -6.53 -2.65
C ALA A 77 7.43 -5.47 -2.09
N SER A 78 7.14 -5.52 -0.78
CA SER A 78 6.21 -4.59 -0.13
C SER A 78 6.74 -3.16 -0.08
N GLY A 79 8.06 -2.98 0.06
CA GLY A 79 8.69 -1.68 0.29
C GLY A 79 8.22 -0.97 1.57
N LEU A 80 7.55 -1.70 2.49
CA LEU A 80 7.05 -1.18 3.76
C LEU A 80 8.17 -1.15 4.81
N ASP A 81 8.18 -0.10 5.63
CA ASP A 81 8.98 -0.11 6.86
C ASP A 81 8.25 -0.94 7.92
N ILE A 82 8.79 -2.12 8.20
CA ILE A 82 8.22 -3.06 9.18
C ILE A 82 8.77 -2.85 10.60
N GLY A 83 9.60 -1.83 10.84
CA GLY A 83 10.16 -1.51 12.15
C GLY A 83 11.22 -2.50 12.68
N GLU A 84 11.67 -3.43 11.85
CA GLU A 84 12.76 -4.36 12.13
C GLU A 84 14.00 -3.97 11.30
N PRO A 85 15.15 -3.67 11.93
CA PRO A 85 16.36 -3.25 11.21
C PRO A 85 17.03 -4.42 10.47
N ASP A 86 16.85 -5.64 10.98
CA ASP A 86 17.32 -6.86 10.36
C ASP A 86 16.11 -7.65 9.88
N THR A 87 16.00 -7.83 8.57
CA THR A 87 14.95 -8.64 7.93
C THR A 87 15.50 -9.95 7.40
N SER A 88 16.73 -10.28 7.78
CA SER A 88 17.39 -11.51 7.39
C SER A 88 16.92 -12.69 8.25
N VAL A 89 16.89 -13.86 7.62
CA VAL A 89 16.64 -15.15 8.28
C VAL A 89 17.83 -16.03 7.98
N ASP A 90 18.59 -16.41 9.00
CA ASP A 90 19.73 -17.31 8.86
C ASP A 90 19.24 -18.77 8.87
N THR A 91 19.39 -19.45 7.73
CA THR A 91 19.02 -20.85 7.54
C THR A 91 20.23 -21.78 7.48
N ALA A 92 21.46 -21.25 7.52
CA ALA A 92 22.66 -22.01 7.18
C ALA A 92 22.89 -23.19 8.15
N ALA A 93 22.69 -22.96 9.44
CA ALA A 93 22.78 -24.01 10.46
C ALA A 93 21.72 -25.10 10.29
N LEU A 94 20.50 -24.72 9.88
CA LEU A 94 19.41 -25.66 9.62
C LEU A 94 19.70 -26.53 8.39
N GLU A 95 20.19 -25.92 7.31
CA GLU A 95 20.57 -26.62 6.08
C GLU A 95 21.74 -27.59 6.31
N GLU A 96 22.74 -27.21 7.10
CA GLU A 96 23.85 -28.09 7.47
C GLU A 96 23.37 -29.27 8.33
N ALA A 97 22.54 -29.03 9.34
CA ALA A 97 21.99 -30.08 10.20
C ALA A 97 21.09 -31.04 9.42
N ALA A 98 20.24 -30.53 8.52
CA ALA A 98 19.39 -31.35 7.66
C ALA A 98 20.22 -32.22 6.70
N ALA A 99 21.28 -31.68 6.09
CA ALA A 99 22.17 -32.45 5.22
C ALA A 99 22.92 -33.56 5.99
N ARG A 100 23.29 -33.32 7.26
CA ARG A 100 23.87 -34.35 8.13
C ARG A 100 22.87 -35.43 8.48
N LEU A 101 21.59 -35.09 8.64
CA LEU A 101 20.50 -36.03 8.91
C LEU A 101 20.14 -36.86 7.67
N ASP A 102 20.12 -36.27 6.49
CA ASP A 102 19.91 -36.97 5.20
C ASP A 102 21.01 -38.00 4.92
N ALA A 103 22.25 -37.70 5.33
CA ALA A 103 23.38 -38.63 5.25
C ALA A 103 23.40 -39.71 6.35
N ALA A 104 22.33 -39.86 7.15
CA ALA A 104 22.30 -40.73 8.33
C ALA A 104 22.39 -42.23 8.03
N ASP A 105 22.05 -42.69 6.82
CA ASP A 105 22.27 -44.08 6.39
C ASP A 105 23.75 -44.53 6.49
N ALA A 106 24.68 -43.57 6.50
CA ALA A 106 26.11 -43.81 6.67
C ALA A 106 26.62 -43.61 8.12
N LEU A 107 25.74 -43.25 9.07
CA LEU A 107 26.08 -42.95 10.46
C LEU A 107 25.80 -44.13 11.40
N PRO A 108 26.52 -44.25 12.54
CA PRO A 108 26.16 -45.20 13.59
C PRO A 108 24.76 -44.90 14.14
N ALA A 109 23.90 -45.93 14.22
CA ALA A 109 22.52 -45.85 14.70
C ALA A 109 22.25 -44.97 15.94
N PRO A 110 23.10 -44.91 17.00
CA PRO A 110 22.81 -44.07 18.16
C PRO A 110 22.90 -42.55 17.93
N LEU A 111 23.42 -42.08 16.78
CA LEU A 111 23.58 -40.65 16.50
C LEU A 111 22.37 -40.02 15.84
N VAL A 112 21.51 -40.80 15.18
CA VAL A 112 20.36 -40.29 14.41
C VAL A 112 19.38 -39.50 15.30
N PRO A 113 18.96 -39.99 16.47
CA PRO A 113 17.98 -39.27 17.30
C PRO A 113 18.48 -37.91 17.78
N SER A 114 19.77 -37.80 18.13
CA SER A 114 20.37 -36.53 18.56
C SER A 114 20.45 -35.51 17.44
N ILE A 115 20.68 -35.93 16.19
CA ILE A 115 20.68 -35.03 15.02
C ILE A 115 19.25 -34.62 14.67
N THR A 116 18.28 -35.53 14.75
CA THR A 116 16.86 -35.22 14.55
C THR A 116 16.36 -34.18 15.56
N GLU A 117 16.75 -34.27 16.83
CA GLU A 117 16.45 -33.27 17.85
C GLU A 117 17.07 -31.89 17.54
N GLU A 118 18.33 -31.86 17.07
CA GLU A 118 19.02 -30.65 16.64
C GLU A 118 18.29 -29.96 15.47
N VAL A 119 17.93 -30.72 14.43
CA VAL A 119 17.17 -30.22 13.28
C VAL A 119 15.80 -29.68 13.71
N THR A 120 15.08 -30.41 14.56
CA THR A 120 13.76 -29.98 15.07
C THR A 120 13.84 -28.67 15.86
N ALA A 121 14.88 -28.50 16.68
CA ALA A 121 15.11 -27.25 17.41
C ALA A 121 15.43 -26.08 16.47
N LEU A 122 16.24 -26.31 15.42
CA LEU A 122 16.57 -25.29 14.42
C LEU A 122 15.35 -24.89 13.58
N ILE A 123 14.51 -25.85 13.19
CA ILE A 123 13.21 -25.61 12.53
C ILE A 123 12.37 -24.66 13.37
N ALA A 124 12.21 -24.93 14.67
CA ALA A 124 11.42 -24.09 15.56
C ALA A 124 11.99 -22.65 15.67
N SER A 125 13.32 -22.51 15.68
CA SER A 125 13.98 -21.20 15.70
C SER A 125 13.72 -20.40 14.42
N VAL A 126 13.88 -21.02 13.26
CA VAL A 126 13.65 -20.35 11.97
C VAL A 126 12.16 -20.03 11.79
N ASP A 127 11.27 -20.95 12.13
CA ASP A 127 9.82 -20.73 12.06
C ASP A 127 9.37 -19.58 12.96
N SER A 128 9.89 -19.49 14.20
CA SER A 128 9.62 -18.35 15.08
C SER A 128 10.06 -17.01 14.46
N ARG A 129 11.22 -16.99 13.78
CA ARG A 129 11.72 -15.79 13.10
C ARG A 129 10.84 -15.43 11.90
N VAL A 130 10.43 -16.41 11.11
CA VAL A 130 9.52 -16.21 9.96
C VAL A 130 8.18 -15.65 10.43
N ASN A 131 7.60 -16.21 11.49
CA ASN A 131 6.32 -15.74 12.03
C ASN A 131 6.42 -14.34 12.63
N GLN A 132 7.54 -14.01 13.28
CA GLN A 132 7.81 -12.65 13.75
C GLN A 132 7.82 -11.65 12.57
N LEU A 133 8.56 -11.97 11.50
CA LEU A 133 8.68 -11.10 10.32
C LEU A 133 7.34 -10.94 9.59
N ARG A 134 6.56 -12.02 9.43
CA ARG A 134 5.20 -11.95 8.87
C ARG A 134 4.29 -11.08 9.72
N GLY A 135 4.29 -11.26 11.03
CA GLY A 135 3.51 -10.43 11.95
C GLY A 135 3.88 -8.94 11.86
N SER A 136 5.16 -8.62 11.74
CA SER A 136 5.62 -7.23 11.53
C SER A 136 5.18 -6.67 10.17
N LEU A 137 5.23 -7.47 9.10
CA LEU A 137 4.75 -7.08 7.78
C LEU A 137 3.24 -6.82 7.76
N ASP A 138 2.45 -7.74 8.34
CA ASP A 138 0.99 -7.61 8.46
C ASP A 138 0.62 -6.39 9.31
N GLY A 139 1.34 -6.16 10.41
CA GLY A 139 1.16 -4.97 11.25
C GLY A 139 1.48 -3.67 10.52
N ALA A 140 2.53 -3.65 9.69
CA ALA A 140 2.87 -2.49 8.87
C ALA A 140 1.82 -2.23 7.78
N ALA A 141 1.33 -3.29 7.13
CA ALA A 141 0.25 -3.20 6.14
C ALA A 141 -1.05 -2.67 6.77
N ALA A 142 -1.40 -3.15 7.97
CA ALA A 142 -2.58 -2.68 8.71
C ALA A 142 -2.46 -1.19 9.07
N LYS A 143 -1.30 -0.75 9.59
CA LYS A 143 -1.07 0.68 9.90
C LYS A 143 -1.20 1.56 8.67
N LYS A 144 -0.68 1.12 7.53
CA LYS A 144 -0.81 1.86 6.27
C LYS A 144 -2.28 1.94 5.83
N ALA A 145 -3.02 0.84 5.92
CA ALA A 145 -4.45 0.83 5.58
C ALA A 145 -5.27 1.74 6.52
N GLU A 146 -4.95 1.79 7.81
CA GLU A 146 -5.57 2.71 8.77
C GLU A 146 -5.26 4.17 8.45
N GLU A 147 -4.02 4.49 8.08
CA GLU A 147 -3.63 5.85 7.65
C GLU A 147 -4.35 6.25 6.35
N GLU A 148 -4.43 5.36 5.37
CA GLU A 148 -5.15 5.59 4.12
C GLU A 148 -6.66 5.78 4.35
N ALA A 149 -7.27 4.97 5.23
CA ALA A 149 -8.68 5.12 5.60
C ALA A 149 -8.94 6.42 6.38
N ALA A 150 -8.04 6.82 7.28
CA ALA A 150 -8.13 8.08 8.00
C ALA A 150 -7.97 9.29 7.05
N ALA A 151 -7.06 9.22 6.08
CA ALA A 151 -6.89 10.23 5.06
C ALA A 151 -8.14 10.36 4.16
N GLU A 152 -8.76 9.24 3.80
CA GLU A 152 -10.02 9.24 3.04
C GLU A 152 -11.18 9.82 3.84
N GLN A 153 -11.33 9.44 5.12
CA GLN A 153 -12.36 10.02 5.98
C GLN A 153 -12.17 11.53 6.14
N ALA A 154 -10.94 11.99 6.40
CA ALA A 154 -10.63 13.42 6.50
C ALA A 154 -10.94 14.18 5.20
N ARG A 155 -10.74 13.55 4.03
CA ARG A 155 -11.12 14.12 2.73
C ARG A 155 -12.63 14.31 2.61
N LEU A 156 -13.42 13.30 2.98
CA LEU A 156 -14.88 13.37 2.93
C LEU A 156 -15.43 14.44 3.88
N GLU A 157 -14.87 14.54 5.08
CA GLU A 157 -15.23 15.59 6.05
C GLU A 157 -14.87 16.98 5.53
N ALA A 158 -13.71 17.14 4.90
CA ALA A 158 -13.30 18.41 4.29
C ALA A 158 -14.19 18.81 3.10
N GLU A 159 -14.60 17.85 2.27
CA GLU A 159 -15.54 18.09 1.16
C GLU A 159 -16.92 18.51 1.67
N ALA A 160 -17.44 17.82 2.70
CA ALA A 160 -18.70 18.19 3.34
C ALA A 160 -18.65 19.60 3.96
N ALA A 161 -17.56 19.94 4.66
CA ALA A 161 -17.36 21.27 5.22
C ALA A 161 -17.24 22.36 4.14
N ALA A 162 -16.60 22.08 3.01
CA ALA A 162 -16.50 22.99 1.88
C ALA A 162 -17.87 23.20 1.19
N ALA A 163 -18.68 22.15 1.07
CA ALA A 163 -20.04 22.23 0.54
C ALA A 163 -20.94 23.12 1.43
N GLU A 164 -20.91 22.94 2.75
CA GLU A 164 -21.66 23.81 3.67
C GLU A 164 -21.19 25.27 3.63
N ALA A 165 -19.88 25.50 3.55
CA ALA A 165 -19.33 26.85 3.43
C ALA A 165 -19.74 27.55 2.12
N ALA A 166 -19.82 26.80 1.02
CA ALA A 166 -20.29 27.31 -0.27
C ALA A 166 -21.78 27.67 -0.24
N GLU A 167 -22.61 26.86 0.44
CA GLU A 167 -24.05 27.13 0.60
C GLU A 167 -24.29 28.36 1.50
N ALA A 168 -23.49 28.53 2.55
CA ALA A 168 -23.51 29.71 3.42
C ALA A 168 -23.06 30.99 2.68
N ALA A 169 -22.04 30.90 1.82
CA ALA A 169 -21.58 32.03 1.00
C ALA A 169 -22.58 32.42 -0.09
N ALA A 170 -23.30 31.45 -0.66
CA ALA A 170 -24.38 31.71 -1.62
C ALA A 170 -25.61 32.41 -0.99
N SER A 171 -25.74 32.34 0.34
CA SER A 171 -26.83 32.98 1.10
C SER A 171 -26.46 34.37 1.64
N ALA A 172 -25.24 34.87 1.40
CA ALA A 172 -24.80 36.19 1.86
C ALA A 172 -25.25 37.31 0.89
N PRO A 173 -25.83 38.44 1.38
CA PRO A 173 -26.29 39.51 0.50
C PRO A 173 -25.11 40.25 -0.15
N VAL A 174 -25.08 40.26 -1.48
CA VAL A 174 -24.18 41.04 -2.32
C VAL A 174 -24.31 42.55 -2.02
N SER A 175 -23.31 43.10 -1.34
CA SER A 175 -23.05 44.55 -1.33
C SER A 175 -21.96 44.86 -2.36
N THR A 176 -22.38 45.60 -3.38
CA THR A 176 -21.60 46.31 -4.41
C THR A 176 -20.25 46.84 -3.95
N SER A 177 -19.21 46.65 -4.78
CA SER A 177 -18.54 47.75 -5.49
C SER A 177 -17.49 47.25 -6.48
N SER A 178 -17.69 47.62 -7.74
CA SER A 178 -16.66 47.69 -8.77
C SER A 178 -15.59 48.71 -8.40
N SER A 179 -14.33 48.45 -8.76
CA SER A 179 -13.48 49.40 -9.48
C SER A 179 -12.15 48.76 -9.88
N SER A 180 -11.90 48.86 -11.18
CA SER A 180 -10.68 48.69 -11.95
C SER A 180 -9.41 49.32 -11.35
N SER A 181 -8.24 48.71 -11.58
CA SER A 181 -7.21 49.27 -12.48
C SER A 181 -5.91 48.45 -12.53
N SER A 182 -5.35 48.41 -13.73
CA SER A 182 -4.06 47.90 -14.20
C SER A 182 -2.83 48.45 -13.45
N SER A 183 -1.70 47.70 -13.43
CA SER A 183 -0.41 48.10 -14.06
C SER A 183 0.75 47.11 -13.81
N SER A 184 1.65 47.09 -14.79
CA SER A 184 2.84 46.27 -15.03
C SER A 184 4.01 46.33 -14.03
N ALA A 185 4.90 45.34 -14.19
CA ALA A 185 6.37 45.43 -14.28
C ALA A 185 7.27 44.94 -13.12
N SER A 186 7.89 43.79 -13.39
CA SER A 186 9.35 43.51 -13.44
C SER A 186 10.27 43.54 -12.20
N THR A 187 11.01 42.41 -12.10
CA THR A 187 12.40 42.18 -11.64
C THR A 187 12.75 42.16 -10.14
N GLY A 188 13.38 41.04 -9.73
CA GLY A 188 14.19 40.94 -8.50
C GLY A 188 14.45 39.50 -8.06
N SER A 189 15.53 38.89 -8.53
CA SER A 189 16.03 37.60 -8.06
C SER A 189 16.68 37.73 -6.68
N SER A 190 16.39 36.82 -5.74
CA SER A 190 17.31 36.37 -4.69
C SER A 190 16.81 35.06 -4.07
N SER A 191 17.71 34.08 -4.08
CA SER A 191 17.61 32.76 -3.46
C SER A 191 17.69 32.84 -1.94
N ALA A 192 16.77 32.17 -1.23
CA ALA A 192 17.02 31.42 0.00
C ALA A 192 15.74 30.68 0.46
N SER A 193 15.85 29.35 0.51
CA SER A 193 15.06 28.37 1.27
C SER A 193 13.64 28.74 1.71
N ALA A 194 12.64 28.12 1.07
CA ALA A 194 11.29 28.02 1.60
C ALA A 194 10.99 26.56 2.02
N PRO A 195 10.33 26.36 3.17
CA PRO A 195 9.95 25.03 3.66
C PRO A 195 8.87 24.42 2.76
N ALA A 196 8.92 23.10 2.60
CA ALA A 196 7.87 22.33 1.94
C ALA A 196 6.55 22.51 2.72
N ALA A 197 5.64 23.30 2.16
CA ALA A 197 4.25 23.31 2.60
C ALA A 197 3.61 21.97 2.18
N PRO A 198 2.93 21.25 3.09
CA PRO A 198 2.14 20.08 2.72
C PRO A 198 0.99 20.57 1.84
N ILE A 199 1.04 20.24 0.55
CA ILE A 199 -0.09 20.41 -0.36
C ILE A 199 -1.12 19.32 -0.02
N PRO A 200 -2.40 19.67 0.14
CA PRO A 200 -3.43 18.71 0.52
C PRO A 200 -3.54 17.62 -0.56
N SER A 201 -3.27 16.38 -0.17
CA SER A 201 -3.63 15.20 -0.94
C SER A 201 -5.14 14.99 -0.81
N GLY A 202 -5.90 15.89 -1.44
CA GLY A 202 -7.35 15.80 -1.55
C GLY A 202 -7.67 14.99 -2.78
N GLY A 203 -7.92 13.70 -2.59
CA GLY A 203 -8.39 12.79 -3.63
C GLY A 203 -9.74 13.20 -4.22
N THR A 204 -9.74 14.12 -5.17
CA THR A 204 -10.68 13.99 -6.28
C THR A 204 -10.24 12.72 -7.00
N GLY A 205 -10.95 11.61 -6.76
CA GLY A 205 -11.03 10.51 -7.70
C GLY A 205 -11.65 11.07 -8.98
N GLY A 206 -10.83 11.78 -9.74
CA GLY A 206 -11.25 12.60 -10.84
C GLY A 206 -11.64 11.71 -12.00
N ASP A 207 -12.61 12.18 -12.77
CA ASP A 207 -12.80 11.69 -14.11
C ASP A 207 -11.45 11.73 -14.85
N ASN A 208 -10.96 10.53 -15.20
CA ASN A 208 -9.70 10.32 -15.92
C ASN A 208 -9.79 10.73 -17.39
N SER A 209 -10.96 11.18 -17.86
CA SER A 209 -11.09 11.79 -19.17
C SER A 209 -10.21 13.03 -19.30
N PRO A 210 -9.77 13.39 -20.52
CA PRO A 210 -9.05 14.64 -20.77
C PRO A 210 -9.78 15.87 -20.21
N GLU A 211 -11.10 15.90 -20.28
CA GLU A 211 -11.95 16.99 -19.78
C GLU A 211 -11.97 17.01 -18.24
N GLY A 212 -12.12 15.86 -17.60
CA GLY A 212 -12.09 15.72 -16.14
C GLY A 212 -10.73 16.05 -15.54
N ALA A 213 -9.65 15.61 -16.21
CA ALA A 213 -8.28 15.95 -15.86
C ALA A 213 -8.04 17.46 -15.96
N LYS A 214 -8.53 18.12 -17.01
CA LYS A 214 -8.48 19.58 -17.16
C LYS A 214 -9.22 20.29 -16.03
N ALA A 215 -10.45 19.88 -15.72
CA ALA A 215 -11.22 20.45 -14.62
C ALA A 215 -10.50 20.30 -13.28
N THR A 216 -9.92 19.13 -13.01
CA THR A 216 -9.12 18.87 -11.80
C THR A 216 -7.90 19.78 -11.74
N ALA A 217 -7.16 19.91 -12.85
CA ALA A 217 -6.01 20.80 -12.93
C ALA A 217 -6.41 22.27 -12.75
N TYR A 218 -7.58 22.69 -13.23
CA TYR A 218 -8.09 24.05 -13.01
C TYR A 218 -8.21 24.34 -11.51
N VAL A 219 -8.90 23.47 -10.76
CA VAL A 219 -9.06 23.61 -9.31
C VAL A 219 -7.70 23.65 -8.61
N MET A 220 -6.76 22.76 -8.98
CA MET A 220 -5.43 22.70 -8.38
C MET A 220 -4.54 23.91 -8.74
N VAL A 221 -4.71 24.51 -9.92
CA VAL A 221 -4.01 25.74 -10.32
C VAL A 221 -4.53 26.92 -9.50
N GLN A 222 -5.86 27.06 -9.38
CA GLN A 222 -6.46 28.12 -8.56
C GLN A 222 -6.06 27.99 -7.08
N ALA A 223 -6.02 26.77 -6.55
CA ALA A 223 -5.58 26.49 -5.18
C ALA A 223 -4.11 26.91 -4.91
N ARG A 224 -3.30 27.03 -5.96
CA ARG A 224 -1.90 27.51 -5.89
C ARG A 224 -1.78 29.03 -6.03
N GLY A 225 -2.90 29.76 -6.13
CA GLY A 225 -2.93 31.21 -6.34
C GLY A 225 -2.53 31.63 -7.75
N TRP A 226 -2.50 30.69 -8.70
CA TRP A 226 -2.28 30.97 -10.11
C TRP A 226 -3.63 31.27 -10.77
N GLY A 227 -3.65 32.26 -11.67
CA GLY A 227 -4.86 32.66 -12.40
C GLY A 227 -5.08 31.88 -13.70
N ASP A 228 -6.17 32.24 -14.40
CA ASP A 228 -6.56 31.61 -15.66
C ASP A 228 -5.49 31.71 -16.76
N ASP A 229 -4.63 32.71 -16.71
CA ASP A 229 -3.49 32.86 -17.61
C ASP A 229 -2.50 31.69 -17.45
N GLN A 230 -2.18 31.32 -16.22
CA GLN A 230 -1.32 30.17 -15.93
C GLN A 230 -2.00 28.86 -16.32
N TYR A 231 -3.30 28.73 -16.04
CA TYR A 231 -4.05 27.55 -16.47
C TYR A 231 -4.04 27.39 -18.00
N SER A 232 -4.19 28.49 -18.76
CA SER A 232 -4.15 28.43 -20.23
C SER A 232 -2.80 27.96 -20.79
N CYS A 233 -1.70 28.35 -20.15
CA CYS A 233 -0.35 27.86 -20.44
C CYS A 233 -0.22 26.37 -20.11
N LEU A 234 -0.75 25.92 -18.97
CA LEU A 234 -0.76 24.52 -18.58
C LEU A 234 -1.51 23.66 -19.59
N VAL A 235 -2.70 24.11 -20.03
CA VAL A 235 -3.50 23.44 -21.05
C VAL A 235 -2.73 23.28 -22.35
N SER A 236 -2.06 24.34 -22.80
CA SER A 236 -1.22 24.28 -24.01
C SER A 236 -0.06 23.31 -23.85
N LEU A 237 0.62 23.35 -22.69
CA LEU A 237 1.74 22.50 -22.36
C LEU A 237 1.33 21.02 -22.36
N TRP A 238 0.40 20.61 -21.50
CA TRP A 238 0.02 19.20 -21.38
C TRP A 238 -0.79 18.66 -22.56
N ASN A 239 -1.43 19.53 -23.37
CA ASN A 239 -1.93 19.12 -24.69
C ASN A 239 -0.80 18.67 -25.62
N LYS A 240 0.34 19.39 -25.65
CA LYS A 240 1.50 19.03 -26.46
C LYS A 240 2.18 17.74 -25.95
N GLU A 241 2.24 17.57 -24.63
CA GLU A 241 2.92 16.43 -24.00
C GLU A 241 2.16 15.11 -24.19
N SER A 242 0.86 15.09 -23.87
CA SER A 242 0.10 13.84 -23.75
C SER A 242 -1.33 13.92 -24.29
N GLY A 243 -1.80 15.12 -24.66
CA GLY A 243 -3.22 15.34 -24.93
C GLY A 243 -4.10 15.12 -23.70
N TRP A 244 -3.54 15.30 -22.49
CA TRP A 244 -4.21 15.03 -21.20
C TRP A 244 -4.56 13.56 -20.95
N ASN A 245 -3.92 12.63 -21.66
CA ASN A 245 -4.11 11.20 -21.43
C ASN A 245 -3.19 10.70 -20.28
N TYR A 246 -3.79 10.25 -19.18
CA TYR A 246 -3.08 9.71 -18.02
C TYR A 246 -2.32 8.41 -18.30
N GLN A 247 -2.65 7.70 -19.37
CA GLN A 247 -1.96 6.49 -19.83
C GLN A 247 -0.96 6.76 -20.97
N ALA A 248 -0.75 8.02 -21.36
CA ALA A 248 0.19 8.35 -22.42
C ALA A 248 1.59 7.87 -22.06
N MET A 249 2.16 7.00 -22.89
CA MET A 249 3.51 6.48 -22.71
C MET A 249 4.31 6.64 -23.98
N ASN A 250 5.44 7.35 -23.90
CA ASN A 250 6.41 7.40 -24.98
C ASN A 250 7.33 6.17 -24.89
N ARG A 251 7.20 5.23 -25.84
CA ARG A 251 7.98 3.99 -25.85
C ARG A 251 9.49 4.18 -26.01
N SER A 252 9.94 5.24 -26.67
CA SER A 252 11.38 5.45 -26.90
C SER A 252 12.07 6.07 -25.69
N SER A 253 11.41 6.98 -24.98
CA SER A 253 11.99 7.65 -23.81
C SER A 253 11.57 7.06 -22.47
N GLY A 254 10.41 6.40 -22.38
CA GLY A 254 9.81 5.93 -21.12
C GLY A 254 9.05 7.02 -20.35
N ALA A 255 8.82 8.19 -20.94
CA ALA A 255 7.99 9.23 -20.34
C ALA A 255 6.53 8.78 -20.21
N TYR A 256 5.90 9.09 -19.08
CA TYR A 256 4.57 8.58 -18.74
C TYR A 256 3.62 9.65 -18.20
N GLY A 257 2.34 9.49 -18.53
CA GLY A 257 1.22 10.23 -17.96
C GLY A 257 0.99 11.61 -18.55
N ILE A 258 0.05 12.34 -17.95
CA ILE A 258 -0.32 13.71 -18.33
C ILE A 258 0.92 14.62 -18.44
N PRO A 259 1.81 14.69 -17.42
CA PRO A 259 2.97 15.57 -17.46
C PRO A 259 4.16 15.00 -18.25
N GLN A 260 4.08 13.77 -18.77
CA GLN A 260 5.20 13.05 -19.41
C GLN A 260 6.44 12.95 -18.49
N ALA A 261 6.25 12.46 -17.28
CA ALA A 261 7.31 12.34 -16.28
C ALA A 261 8.35 11.27 -16.65
N LEU A 262 9.65 11.56 -16.43
CA LEU A 262 10.76 10.65 -16.70
C LEU A 262 11.68 10.42 -15.46
N PRO A 263 11.77 9.19 -14.93
CA PRO A 263 10.82 8.09 -15.12
C PRO A 263 9.45 8.41 -14.51
N GLY A 264 8.39 7.78 -15.03
CA GLY A 264 7.02 7.94 -14.53
C GLY A 264 6.87 7.65 -13.04
N SER A 265 7.68 6.73 -12.50
CA SER A 265 7.67 6.35 -11.08
C SER A 265 7.92 7.49 -10.11
N LYS A 266 8.47 8.63 -10.55
CA LYS A 266 8.59 9.83 -9.70
C LYS A 266 7.25 10.35 -9.20
N MET A 267 6.17 10.09 -9.94
CA MET A 267 4.81 10.48 -9.55
C MET A 267 4.31 9.76 -8.30
N SER A 268 4.96 8.67 -7.87
CA SER A 268 4.64 7.99 -6.60
C SER A 268 4.75 8.89 -5.37
N SER A 269 5.58 9.94 -5.46
CA SER A 269 5.70 10.96 -4.41
C SER A 269 4.44 11.79 -4.19
N ALA A 270 3.52 11.83 -5.17
CA ALA A 270 2.23 12.51 -5.03
C ALA A 270 1.09 11.54 -4.65
N GLY A 271 1.29 10.23 -4.76
CA GLY A 271 0.29 9.22 -4.44
C GLY A 271 0.65 7.85 -5.04
N ALA A 272 0.32 6.77 -4.33
CA ALA A 272 0.62 5.40 -4.78
C ALA A 272 -0.18 5.01 -6.05
N ASP A 273 -1.31 5.66 -6.29
CA ASP A 273 -2.25 5.44 -7.40
C ASP A 273 -1.89 6.22 -8.69
N TRP A 274 -0.68 6.78 -8.77
CA TRP A 274 -0.23 7.64 -9.88
C TRP A 274 -0.36 7.02 -11.27
N GLN A 275 -0.33 5.70 -11.41
CA GLN A 275 -0.51 5.02 -12.71
C GLN A 275 -1.96 5.07 -13.20
N THR A 276 -2.92 5.15 -12.30
CA THR A 276 -4.35 4.98 -12.59
C THR A 276 -5.18 6.22 -12.30
N ASN A 277 -4.58 7.26 -11.72
CA ASN A 277 -5.27 8.47 -11.29
C ASN A 277 -4.66 9.74 -11.92
N ALA A 278 -5.43 10.39 -12.80
CA ALA A 278 -5.08 11.66 -13.43
C ALA A 278 -4.83 12.76 -12.40
N ALA A 279 -5.62 12.83 -11.32
CA ALA A 279 -5.46 13.85 -10.28
C ALA A 279 -4.09 13.75 -9.59
N THR A 280 -3.64 12.52 -9.30
CA THR A 280 -2.30 12.25 -8.74
C THR A 280 -1.20 12.72 -9.69
N GLN A 281 -1.33 12.43 -10.98
CA GLN A 281 -0.38 12.89 -12.01
C GLN A 281 -0.35 14.41 -12.14
N ILE A 282 -1.53 15.06 -12.08
CA ILE A 282 -1.67 16.52 -12.12
C ILE A 282 -1.02 17.15 -10.90
N SER A 283 -1.28 16.63 -9.70
CA SER A 283 -0.71 17.12 -8.45
C SER A 283 0.82 17.10 -8.49
N TRP A 284 1.39 15.96 -8.91
CA TRP A 284 2.83 15.83 -9.11
C TRP A 284 3.36 16.82 -10.15
N GLY A 285 2.72 16.88 -11.33
CA GLY A 285 3.13 17.73 -12.44
C GLY A 285 3.13 19.22 -12.08
N LEU A 286 2.10 19.68 -11.36
CA LEU A 286 2.04 21.06 -10.86
C LEU A 286 3.12 21.35 -9.82
N GLY A 287 3.44 20.38 -8.96
CA GLY A 287 4.56 20.47 -8.02
C GLY A 287 5.91 20.61 -8.73
N TYR A 288 6.13 19.78 -9.76
CA TYR A 288 7.32 19.84 -10.59
C TYR A 288 7.45 21.19 -11.32
N ILE A 289 6.36 21.67 -11.93
CA ILE A 289 6.32 22.98 -12.60
C ILE A 289 6.67 24.11 -11.63
N SER A 290 6.05 24.11 -10.43
CA SER A 290 6.33 25.11 -9.41
C SER A 290 7.80 25.11 -8.99
N GLY A 291 8.38 23.93 -8.74
CA GLY A 291 9.76 23.81 -8.26
C GLY A 291 10.83 24.12 -9.31
N ARG A 292 10.55 23.89 -10.60
CA ARG A 292 11.53 24.08 -11.68
C ARG A 292 11.37 25.37 -12.47
N TYR A 293 10.13 25.76 -12.72
CA TYR A 293 9.79 26.86 -13.63
C TYR A 293 9.10 28.02 -12.94
N GLY A 294 8.76 27.86 -11.66
CA GLY A 294 7.99 28.83 -10.89
C GLY A 294 6.50 28.79 -11.23
N THR A 295 6.14 28.84 -12.52
CA THR A 295 4.75 28.88 -12.96
C THR A 295 4.51 28.07 -14.26
N PRO A 296 3.26 27.68 -14.56
CA PRO A 296 2.91 27.01 -15.82
C PRO A 296 3.30 27.77 -17.09
N CYS A 297 3.19 29.11 -17.10
CA CYS A 297 3.66 29.88 -18.24
C CYS A 297 5.19 29.90 -18.37
N GLY A 298 5.92 29.85 -17.26
CA GLY A 298 7.37 29.64 -17.28
C GLY A 298 7.75 28.31 -17.93
N ALA A 299 7.05 27.23 -17.56
CA ALA A 299 7.24 25.90 -18.15
C ALA A 299 6.88 25.88 -19.64
N TRP A 300 5.77 26.50 -20.02
CA TRP A 300 5.35 26.60 -21.42
C TRP A 300 6.33 27.39 -22.30
N GLY A 301 6.91 28.48 -21.78
CA GLY A 301 7.97 29.22 -22.47
C GLY A 301 9.21 28.38 -22.73
N GLN A 302 9.63 27.58 -21.75
CA GLN A 302 10.74 26.63 -21.89
C GLN A 302 10.43 25.55 -22.95
N SER A 303 9.23 24.94 -22.90
CA SER A 303 8.81 23.91 -23.86
C SER A 303 8.75 24.42 -25.31
N GLN A 304 8.37 25.68 -25.51
CA GLN A 304 8.40 26.32 -26.83
C GLN A 304 9.83 26.59 -27.32
N SER A 305 10.76 26.93 -26.42
CA SER A 305 12.12 27.32 -26.78
C SER A 305 13.05 26.14 -27.00
N VAL A 306 12.95 25.10 -26.15
CA VAL A 306 13.90 23.98 -26.10
C VAL A 306 13.25 22.64 -26.47
N GLY A 307 11.92 22.62 -26.61
CA GLY A 307 11.15 21.43 -26.98
C GLY A 307 10.69 20.57 -25.81
N TRP A 308 11.23 20.80 -24.61
CA TRP A 308 10.93 20.07 -23.36
C TRP A 308 10.79 21.03 -22.17
N TYR A 309 10.19 20.54 -21.09
CA TYR A 309 10.12 21.15 -19.76
C TYR A 309 10.32 20.05 -18.71
#